data_AF-A0AA35VYS8-F1
#
_entry.id   AF-A0AA35VYS8-F1
#
_cell.length_a   1.000
_cell.length_b   1.000
_cell.length_c   1.000
_cell.angle_alpha   90.00
_cell.angle_beta   90.00
_cell.angle_gamma   90.00
#
_symmetry.space_group_name_H-M   'P 1'
#
loop_
_entity.id
_entity.type
_entity.pdbx_description
1 polymer ?
#
loop_
_entity_poly.entity_id
_entity_poly.type
_entity_poly.pdbx_seq_one_letter_code
_entity_poly.pdbx_strand_id
1 'polypeptide(L)'
;MNINADMESRIALVGENGAGKTTLVKLLTGELSPQEGYRQAHRSLKTAFFSQHHVDQLVMDVTALEFMQQKFPGKREEEYRHALGMFGVSSDLALRPIASLSGGQKSRLAFAILAVPRPNFFIFDEPTNHLDVESWKH
;
A
#
# COMPACT_ATOMS: atom_id res chain seq x y z
N MET A 1 22.82 15.27 1.45
CA MET A 1 21.51 15.44 0.77
C MET A 1 20.49 15.78 1.85
N ASN A 2 19.66 16.81 1.64
CA ASN A 2 18.63 17.21 2.62
C ASN A 2 17.26 17.03 1.97
N ILE A 3 16.40 16.19 2.57
CA ILE A 3 15.03 15.93 2.12
C ILE A 3 14.12 16.09 3.33
N ASN A 4 13.03 16.83 3.18
CA ASN A 4 11.97 16.95 4.16
C ASN A 4 10.64 16.54 3.51
N ALA A 5 9.78 15.88 4.28
CA ALA A 5 8.44 15.51 3.85
C ALA A 5 7.47 15.72 5.01
N ASP A 6 6.32 16.29 4.69
CA ASP A 6 5.18 16.53 5.59
C ASP A 6 3.92 15.83 5.05
N MET A 7 2.79 16.01 5.73
CA MET A 7 1.53 15.35 5.38
C MET A 7 0.92 15.83 4.04
N GLU A 8 1.38 16.96 3.50
CA GLU A 8 0.92 17.50 2.21
C GLU A 8 1.86 17.11 1.07
N SER A 9 3.02 16.54 1.39
CA SER A 9 4.07 16.24 0.44
C SER A 9 3.66 15.17 -0.57
N ARG A 10 3.87 15.49 -1.84
CA ARG A 10 3.81 14.54 -2.97
C ARG A 10 5.19 14.53 -3.63
N ILE A 11 5.98 13.50 -3.36
CA ILE A 11 7.37 13.42 -3.80
C ILE A 11 7.48 12.34 -4.87
N ALA A 12 8.00 12.71 -6.05
CA ALA A 12 8.35 11.77 -7.10
C ALA A 12 9.87 11.55 -7.11
N LEU A 13 10.30 10.29 -7.00
CA LEU A 13 11.70 9.91 -7.13
C LEU A 13 11.98 9.47 -8.57
N VAL A 14 12.70 10.31 -9.31
CA VAL A 14 13.04 10.07 -10.72
C VAL A 14 14.54 9.84 -10.86
N GLY A 15 14.92 8.86 -11.67
CA GLY A 15 16.30 8.51 -11.94
C GLY A 15 16.40 7.16 -12.66
N GLU A 16 17.58 6.84 -13.19
CA GLU A 16 17.82 5.58 -13.89
C GLU A 16 17.69 4.35 -12.97
N ASN A 17 17.55 3.18 -13.57
CA ASN A 17 17.60 1.92 -12.82
C ASN A 17 18.99 1.75 -12.21
N GLY A 18 19.04 1.42 -10.91
CA GLY A 18 20.30 1.37 -10.16
C GLY A 18 20.76 2.70 -9.55
N ALA A 19 20.07 3.83 -9.80
CA ALA A 19 20.43 5.13 -9.23
C ALA A 19 20.23 5.26 -7.70
N GLY A 20 19.79 4.20 -7.02
CA GLY A 20 19.62 4.18 -5.56
C GLY A 20 18.25 4.68 -5.06
N LYS A 21 17.22 4.77 -5.92
CA LYS A 21 15.86 5.18 -5.54
C LYS A 21 15.30 4.34 -4.39
N THR A 22 15.39 3.02 -4.51
CA THR A 22 14.97 2.08 -3.46
C THR A 22 15.77 2.25 -2.18
N THR A 23 17.08 2.51 -2.29
CA THR A 23 17.94 2.82 -1.13
C THR A 23 17.46 4.07 -0.42
N LEU A 24 17.12 5.13 -1.18
CA LEU A 24 16.59 6.37 -0.62
C LEU A 24 15.25 6.14 0.08
N VAL A 25 14.33 5.38 -0.53
CA VAL A 25 13.07 4.99 0.10
C VAL A 25 13.31 4.29 1.44
N LYS A 26 14.21 3.30 1.47
CA LYS A 26 14.54 2.56 2.69
C LYS A 26 15.16 3.44 3.78
N LEU A 27 15.97 4.43 3.40
CA LEU A 27 16.47 5.44 4.32
C LEU A 27 15.31 6.29 4.86
N LEU A 28 14.39 6.73 4.00
CA LEU A 28 13.23 7.53 4.42
C LEU A 28 12.25 6.73 5.31
N THR A 29 12.03 5.44 5.06
CA THR A 29 11.17 4.57 5.89
C THR A 29 11.85 4.11 7.18
N GLY A 30 13.18 4.17 7.25
CA GLY A 30 13.97 3.73 8.40
C GLY A 30 14.34 2.24 8.34
N GLU A 31 14.12 1.58 7.21
CA GLU A 31 14.63 0.22 6.92
C GLU A 31 16.16 0.21 6.76
N LEU A 32 16.76 1.34 6.38
CA LEU A 32 18.20 1.55 6.37
C LEU A 32 18.59 2.73 7.25
N SER A 33 19.75 2.62 7.88
CA SER A 33 20.38 3.73 8.59
C SER A 33 21.33 4.49 7.65
N PRO A 34 21.39 5.83 7.73
CA PRO A 34 22.36 6.59 6.95
C PRO A 34 23.79 6.26 7.43
N GLN A 35 24.73 6.16 6.49
CA GLN A 35 26.16 6.01 6.82
C GLN A 35 26.72 7.30 7.45
N GLU A 36 26.24 8.46 6.98
CA GLU A 36 26.59 9.79 7.49
C GLU A 36 25.33 10.66 7.61
N GLY A 37 25.33 11.58 8.58
CA GLY A 37 24.17 12.43 8.88
C GLY A 37 23.16 11.75 9.80
N TYR A 38 21.91 12.23 9.79
CA TYR A 38 20.85 11.70 10.63
C TYR A 38 19.52 11.62 9.88
N ARG A 39 18.68 10.69 10.33
CA ARG A 39 17.27 10.60 9.95
C ARG A 39 16.43 10.98 11.14
N GLN A 40 15.52 11.92 10.97
CA GLN A 40 14.52 12.27 11.97
C GLN A 40 13.13 11.96 11.44
N ALA A 41 12.33 11.25 12.23
CA ALA A 41 10.95 10.91 11.89
C ALA A 41 10.06 11.06 13.12
N HIS A 42 8.82 11.49 12.92
CA HIS A 42 7.86 11.54 14.01
C HIS A 42 7.55 10.12 14.51
N ARG A 43 7.37 9.95 15.83
CA ARG A 43 7.13 8.63 16.47
C ARG A 43 5.90 7.89 15.95
N SER A 44 4.94 8.62 15.36
CA SER A 44 3.72 8.05 14.80
C SER A 44 3.80 7.80 13.29
N LEU A 45 4.98 7.95 12.67
CA LEU A 45 5.16 7.65 11.26
C LEU A 45 4.81 6.18 11.00
N LYS A 46 3.91 5.97 10.06
CA LYS A 46 3.49 4.65 9.59
C LYS A 46 3.50 4.68 8.07
N THR A 47 4.43 3.93 7.50
CA THR A 47 4.63 3.87 6.06
C THR A 47 3.96 2.62 5.49
N ALA A 48 3.35 2.74 4.33
CA ALA A 48 2.94 1.61 3.50
C ALA A 48 3.63 1.70 2.15
N PHE A 49 4.25 0.60 1.73
CA PHE A 49 4.92 0.50 0.44
C PHE A 49 3.96 -0.18 -0.54
N PHE A 50 3.76 0.39 -1.73
CA PHE A 50 2.96 -0.12 -2.84
C PHE A 50 3.85 -0.39 -4.08
N SER A 51 4.30 -1.62 -4.30
CA SER A 51 5.11 -2.10 -5.43
C SER A 51 4.30 -2.91 -6.45
N GLN A 52 4.89 -3.07 -7.63
CA GLN A 52 4.37 -3.90 -8.72
C GLN A 52 4.02 -5.35 -8.32
N HIS A 53 4.77 -5.94 -7.37
CA HIS A 53 4.59 -7.33 -6.93
C HIS A 53 3.53 -7.54 -5.84
N HIS A 54 2.72 -6.53 -5.49
CA HIS A 54 1.80 -6.68 -4.36
C HIS A 54 0.67 -7.66 -4.55
N VAL A 55 0.27 -7.86 -5.80
CA VAL A 55 -0.72 -8.88 -6.14
C VAL A 55 -0.16 -10.29 -5.89
N ASP A 56 1.15 -10.47 -6.01
CA ASP A 56 1.82 -11.77 -5.81
C ASP A 56 1.77 -12.22 -4.34
N GLN A 57 1.51 -11.30 -3.40
CA GLN A 57 1.35 -11.59 -1.97
C GLN A 57 -0.07 -12.02 -1.60
N LEU A 58 -1.02 -12.01 -2.54
CA LEU A 58 -2.39 -12.41 -2.28
C LEU A 58 -2.53 -13.94 -2.30
N VAL A 59 -3.28 -14.46 -1.34
CA VAL A 59 -3.64 -15.88 -1.26
C VAL A 59 -4.91 -16.07 -2.09
N MET A 60 -4.81 -16.83 -3.17
CA MET A 60 -5.79 -16.81 -4.27
C MET A 60 -7.05 -17.64 -4.00
N ASP A 61 -6.96 -18.63 -3.13
CA ASP A 61 -8.01 -19.61 -2.80
C ASP A 61 -8.97 -19.15 -1.70
N VAL A 62 -8.71 -18.01 -1.05
CA VAL A 62 -9.60 -17.39 -0.07
C VAL A 62 -10.34 -16.20 -0.67
N THR A 63 -11.42 -15.79 -0.02
CA THR A 63 -12.11 -14.53 -0.35
C THR A 63 -11.34 -13.32 0.17
N ALA A 64 -11.61 -12.13 -0.38
CA ALA A 64 -10.98 -10.89 0.11
C ALA A 64 -11.32 -10.61 1.58
N LEU A 65 -12.55 -10.94 2.01
CA LEU A 65 -12.98 -10.78 3.39
C LEU A 65 -12.24 -11.73 4.34
N GLU A 66 -12.14 -13.00 3.99
CA GLU A 66 -11.40 -14.00 4.77
C GLU A 66 -9.92 -13.63 4.85
N PHE A 67 -9.32 -13.17 3.74
CA PHE A 67 -7.94 -12.72 3.71
C PHE A 67 -7.70 -11.59 4.74
N MET A 68 -8.60 -10.62 4.82
CA MET A 68 -8.52 -9.51 5.77
C MET A 68 -8.66 -9.98 7.23
N GLN A 69 -9.59 -10.90 7.48
CA GLN A 69 -9.80 -11.50 8.81
C GLN A 69 -8.60 -12.30 9.28
N GLN A 70 -7.99 -13.10 8.39
CA GLN A 70 -6.80 -13.89 8.67
C GLN A 70 -5.57 -13.00 8.90
N LYS A 71 -5.39 -11.97 8.06
CA LYS A 71 -4.22 -11.08 8.13
C LYS A 71 -4.24 -10.12 9.31
N PHE A 72 -5.44 -9.70 9.75
CA PHE A 72 -5.58 -8.66 10.78
C PHE A 72 -6.59 -9.06 11.86
N PRO A 73 -6.45 -10.19 12.56
CA PRO A 73 -7.48 -10.73 13.45
C PRO A 73 -7.92 -9.75 14.54
N GLY A 74 -9.19 -9.84 14.96
CA GLY A 74 -9.73 -9.10 16.11
C GLY A 74 -10.65 -7.93 15.76
N LYS A 75 -10.96 -7.68 14.48
CA LYS A 75 -12.00 -6.73 14.08
C LYS A 75 -13.27 -7.45 13.65
N ARG A 76 -14.39 -6.73 13.65
CA ARG A 76 -15.66 -7.24 13.14
C ARG A 76 -15.63 -7.32 11.62
N GLU A 77 -16.41 -8.24 11.07
CA GLU A 77 -16.56 -8.43 9.63
C GLU A 77 -16.98 -7.15 8.89
N GLU A 78 -17.89 -6.38 9.49
CA GLU A 78 -18.37 -5.10 8.97
C GLU A 78 -17.24 -4.07 8.79
N GLU A 79 -16.23 -4.08 9.68
CA GLU A 79 -15.09 -3.17 9.58
C GLU A 79 -14.21 -3.49 8.37
N TYR A 80 -14.04 -4.77 8.04
CA TYR A 80 -13.31 -5.18 6.84
C TYR A 80 -14.12 -4.89 5.58
N ARG A 81 -15.43 -5.17 5.59
CA ARG A 81 -16.30 -4.81 4.46
C ARG A 81 -16.27 -3.31 4.18
N HIS A 82 -16.32 -2.49 5.22
CA HIS A 82 -16.18 -1.04 5.09
C HIS A 82 -14.81 -0.67 4.51
N ALA A 83 -13.71 -1.21 5.06
CA ALA A 83 -12.37 -0.94 4.55
C ALA A 83 -12.20 -1.34 3.07
N LEU A 84 -12.71 -2.51 2.67
CA LEU A 84 -12.72 -2.98 1.28
C LEU A 84 -13.56 -2.06 0.37
N GLY A 85 -14.74 -1.65 0.85
CA GLY A 85 -15.65 -0.75 0.13
C GLY A 85 -15.04 0.62 -0.18
N MET A 86 -14.25 1.18 0.75
CA MET A 86 -13.52 2.44 0.55
C MET A 86 -12.56 2.43 -0.64
N PHE A 87 -12.16 1.23 -1.10
CA PHE A 87 -11.28 1.04 -2.26
C PHE A 87 -12.00 0.34 -3.41
N GLY A 88 -13.33 0.40 -3.49
CA GLY A 88 -14.07 -0.14 -4.63
C GLY A 88 -14.05 -1.67 -4.73
N VAL A 89 -13.84 -2.36 -3.61
CA VAL A 89 -14.09 -3.81 -3.48
C VAL A 89 -15.45 -3.95 -2.81
N SER A 90 -16.50 -4.10 -3.63
CA SER A 90 -17.89 -4.20 -3.16
C SER A 90 -18.13 -5.43 -2.29
N SER A 91 -19.22 -5.45 -1.52
CA SER A 91 -19.59 -6.58 -0.66
C SER A 91 -19.69 -7.91 -1.42
N ASP A 92 -20.17 -7.88 -2.66
CA ASP A 92 -20.24 -9.07 -3.52
C ASP A 92 -18.84 -9.54 -3.95
N LEU A 93 -17.97 -8.62 -4.37
CA LEU A 93 -16.58 -8.96 -4.70
C LEU A 93 -15.80 -9.46 -3.49
N ALA A 94 -16.11 -8.93 -2.30
CA ALA A 94 -15.45 -9.30 -1.05
C ALA A 94 -15.67 -10.77 -0.66
N LEU A 95 -16.75 -11.38 -1.16
CA LEU A 95 -17.16 -12.76 -0.89
C LEU A 95 -16.76 -13.75 -1.99
N ARG A 96 -16.10 -13.27 -3.06
CA ARG A 96 -15.61 -14.13 -4.13
C ARG A 96 -14.16 -14.54 -3.84
N PRO A 97 -13.72 -15.75 -4.27
CA PRO A 97 -12.32 -16.12 -4.22
C PRO A 97 -11.44 -15.11 -4.96
N ILE A 98 -10.30 -14.74 -4.39
CA ILE A 98 -9.39 -13.73 -4.94
C ILE A 98 -8.92 -14.13 -6.35
N ALA A 99 -8.76 -15.44 -6.62
CA ALA A 99 -8.41 -15.96 -7.94
C ALA A 99 -9.32 -15.42 -9.05
N SER A 100 -10.62 -15.28 -8.76
CA SER A 100 -11.66 -14.85 -9.72
C SER A 100 -11.67 -13.34 -10.01
N LEU A 101 -10.93 -12.55 -9.23
CA LEU A 101 -10.87 -11.11 -9.38
C LEU A 101 -9.99 -10.70 -10.58
N SER A 102 -10.38 -9.64 -11.27
CA SER A 102 -9.55 -9.03 -12.32
C SER A 102 -8.26 -8.43 -11.74
N GLY A 103 -7.25 -8.18 -12.57
CA GLY A 103 -5.99 -7.55 -12.12
C GLY A 103 -6.20 -6.20 -11.42
N GLY A 104 -7.13 -5.37 -11.92
CA GLY A 104 -7.50 -4.11 -11.28
C GLY A 104 -8.21 -4.30 -9.93
N GLN A 105 -9.09 -5.30 -9.81
CA GLN A 105 -9.73 -5.63 -8.54
C GLN A 105 -8.73 -6.17 -7.51
N LYS A 106 -7.79 -7.01 -7.93
CA LYS A 106 -6.67 -7.48 -7.09
C LYS A 106 -5.79 -6.32 -6.63
N SER A 107 -5.51 -5.36 -7.50
CA SER A 107 -4.75 -4.15 -7.15
C SER A 107 -5.47 -3.30 -6.10
N ARG A 108 -6.79 -3.11 -6.25
CA ARG A 108 -7.62 -2.41 -5.26
C ARG A 108 -7.67 -3.14 -3.91
N LEU A 109 -7.80 -4.47 -3.94
CA LEU A 109 -7.71 -5.30 -2.74
C LEU A 109 -6.35 -5.16 -2.04
N ALA A 110 -5.25 -5.26 -2.79
CA ALA A 110 -3.91 -5.10 -2.25
C ALA A 110 -3.73 -3.72 -1.59
N PHE A 111 -4.26 -2.66 -2.21
CA PHE A 111 -4.23 -1.34 -1.62
C PHE A 111 -5.11 -1.25 -0.35
N ALA A 112 -6.30 -1.84 -0.36
CA ALA A 112 -7.17 -1.90 0.81
C ALA A 112 -6.49 -2.58 2.01
N ILE A 113 -5.77 -3.68 1.76
CA ILE A 113 -4.98 -4.41 2.76
C ILE A 113 -3.90 -3.50 3.38
N LEU A 114 -3.18 -2.73 2.56
CA LEU A 114 -2.15 -1.80 3.04
C LEU A 114 -2.71 -0.61 3.83
N ALA A 115 -3.96 -0.24 3.58
CA ALA A 115 -4.60 0.86 4.29
C ALA A 115 -5.10 0.46 5.70
N VAL A 116 -5.29 -0.84 5.99
CA VAL A 116 -5.84 -1.32 7.29
C VAL A 116 -5.03 -0.84 8.51
N PRO A 117 -3.68 -0.83 8.50
CA PRO A 117 -2.86 -0.31 9.61
C PRO A 117 -2.95 1.21 9.79
N ARG A 118 -3.67 1.91 8.90
CA ARG A 118 -3.77 3.38 8.80
C ARG A 118 -2.40 4.04 8.64
N PRO A 119 -1.65 3.73 7.56
CA PRO A 119 -0.43 4.46 7.23
C PRO A 119 -0.73 5.93 6.97
N ASN A 120 0.21 6.80 7.33
CA ASN A 120 0.16 8.24 7.04
C ASN A 120 1.11 8.65 5.92
N PHE A 121 1.99 7.75 5.48
CA PHE A 121 2.79 7.91 4.28
C PHE A 121 2.66 6.68 3.39
N PHE A 122 2.24 6.89 2.14
CA PHE A 122 2.24 5.86 1.11
C PHE A 122 3.42 6.09 0.18
N ILE A 123 4.12 5.01 -0.15
CA ILE A 123 5.22 5.00 -1.11
C ILE A 123 4.77 4.13 -2.25
N PHE A 124 4.86 4.62 -3.47
CA PHE A 124 4.47 3.88 -4.67
C PHE A 124 5.71 3.66 -5.53
N ASP A 125 5.95 2.40 -5.90
CA ASP A 125 7.01 2.00 -6.82
C ASP A 125 6.37 1.62 -8.16
N GLU A 126 6.68 2.40 -9.20
CA GLU A 126 6.12 2.30 -10.56
C GLU A 126 4.58 2.14 -10.63
N PRO A 127 3.78 3.09 -10.10
CA PRO A 127 2.33 2.92 -10.00
C PRO A 127 1.58 2.92 -11.34
N THR A 128 2.21 3.32 -12.44
CA THR A 128 1.56 3.60 -13.74
C THR A 128 1.01 2.36 -14.46
N ASN A 129 1.36 1.14 -14.05
CA ASN A 129 0.95 -0.07 -14.80
C ASN A 129 -0.45 -0.61 -14.45
N HIS A 130 -0.96 -0.39 -13.24
CA HIS A 130 -2.18 -1.10 -12.76
C HIS A 130 -3.12 -0.26 -11.89
N LEU A 131 -2.72 0.94 -11.51
CA LEU A 131 -3.56 1.85 -10.76
C LEU A 131 -3.94 3.00 -11.69
N ASP A 132 -5.13 2.90 -12.26
CA ASP A 132 -5.76 4.06 -12.87
C ASP A 132 -6.18 5.00 -11.72
N VAL A 133 -5.22 5.82 -11.27
CA VAL A 133 -5.34 6.74 -10.11
C VAL A 133 -6.45 7.78 -10.34
N GLU A 134 -6.91 7.95 -11.59
CA GLU A 134 -8.04 8.81 -11.94
C GLU A 134 -9.38 8.31 -11.42
N SER A 135 -9.53 7.01 -11.16
CA SER A 135 -10.78 6.41 -10.64
C SER A 135 -11.08 6.73 -9.16
N TRP A 136 -10.25 7.55 -8.49
CA TRP A 136 -10.20 7.65 -7.02
C TRP A 136 -10.67 9.01 -6.49
N LYS A 137 -11.24 9.85 -7.36
CA LYS A 137 -11.91 11.09 -6.95
C LYS A 137 -13.38 10.77 -6.66
N HIS A 138 -13.71 10.44 -5.41
CA HIS A 138 -14.98 10.81 -4.75
C HIS A 138 -14.82 10.70 -3.24
#